data_AF-A0A7Y8HYX2-F1
#
_entry.id   AF-A0A7Y8HYX2-F1
#
_cell.length_a   1.000
_cell.length_b   1.000
_cell.length_c   1.000
_cell.angle_alpha   90.00
_cell.angle_beta   90.00
_cell.angle_gamma   90.00
#
_symmetry.space_group_name_H-M   'P 1'
#
loop_
_entity.id
_entity.type
_entity.pdbx_description
1 polymer ?
#
loop_
_entity_poly.entity_id
_entity_poly.type
_entity_poly.pdbx_seq_one_letter_code
_entity_poly.pdbx_strand_id
1 'polypeptide(L)' 'VEHLEGLLNYYKVKVRFGVVEAINGNLRLLLRRGRGYQNLRYLLLKAQRLAATKTEFVALRKAA' A
#
# COMPACT_ATOMS: atom_id res chain seq x y z
N VAL A 1 7.65 -15.89 -19.27
CA VAL A 1 7.06 -14.68 -19.90
C VAL A 1 6.94 -13.54 -18.89
N GLU A 2 6.44 -13.78 -17.67
CA GLU A 2 6.21 -12.74 -16.65
C GLU A 2 7.45 -11.96 -16.19
N HIS A 3 8.64 -12.58 -16.15
CA HIS A 3 9.84 -11.90 -15.63
C HIS A 3 10.37 -10.79 -16.56
N LEU A 4 10.40 -11.06 -17.87
CA LEU A 4 10.84 -10.07 -18.86
C LEU A 4 9.89 -8.87 -18.90
N GLU A 5 8.59 -9.12 -18.78
CA GLU A 5 7.57 -8.08 -18.73
C GLU A 5 7.73 -7.20 -17.48
N GLY A 6 8.04 -7.80 -16.32
CA GLY A 6 8.35 -7.06 -15.09
C GLY A 6 9.56 -6.12 -15.26
N LEU A 7 10.63 -6.60 -15.90
CA LEU A 7 11.81 -5.79 -16.20
C LEU A 7 11.48 -4.65 -17.16
N LEU A 8 10.77 -4.92 -18.25
CA LEU A 8 10.38 -3.90 -19.23
C LEU A 8 9.46 -2.83 -18.60
N ASN A 9 8.57 -3.23 -17.70
CA ASN A 9 7.72 -2.29 -16.96
C ASN A 9 8.51 -1.42 -15.97
N TYR A 10 9.54 -1.96 -15.32
CA TYR A 10 10.44 -1.16 -14.48
C TYR A 10 11.20 -0.10 -15.29
N TYR A 11 11.62 -0.43 -16.51
CA TYR A 11 12.25 0.55 -17.41
C TYR A 11 11.28 1.63 -17.89
N LYS A 12 10.00 1.32 -18.07
CA LYS A 12 8.95 2.30 -18.42
C LYS A 12 8.65 3.26 -17.26
N VAL A 13 8.57 2.74 -16.03
CA VAL A 13 8.28 3.53 -14.83
C VAL A 13 9.27 3.15 -13.74
N LYS A 14 10.32 3.95 -13.59
CA LYS A 14 11.29 3.76 -12.51
C LYS A 14 10.65 4.09 -11.17
N VAL A 15 10.58 3.08 -10.31
CA VAL A 15 10.16 3.24 -8.93
C VAL A 15 11.40 3.42 -8.06
N ARG A 16 11.34 4.37 -7.12
CA ARG A 16 12.43 4.58 -6.14
C ARG A 16 12.59 3.33 -5.27
N PHE A 17 13.83 2.96 -4.97
CA PHE A 17 14.15 1.87 -4.08
C PHE A 17 13.44 2.01 -2.72
N GLY A 18 12.85 0.93 -2.20
CA GLY A 18 12.14 0.90 -0.91
C GLY A 18 10.63 1.17 -1.00
N VAL A 19 10.12 1.73 -2.09
CA VAL A 19 8.67 2.04 -2.24
C VAL A 19 7.86 0.75 -2.35
N VAL A 20 8.31 -0.21 -3.15
CA VAL A 20 7.62 -1.48 -3.37
C VAL A 20 7.61 -2.31 -2.07
N GLU A 21 8.72 -2.31 -1.35
CA GLU A 21 8.90 -2.97 -0.07
C GLU A 21 7.99 -2.38 1.00
N ALA A 22 7.87 -1.05 1.05
CA ALA A 22 6.98 -0.35 1.96
C ALA A 22 5.50 -0.67 1.68
N ILE A 23 5.08 -0.69 0.41
CA ILE A 23 3.73 -1.09 0.01
C ILE A 23 3.46 -2.54 0.41
N ASN A 24 4.36 -3.45 0.08
CA ASN A 24 4.26 -4.86 0.43
C ASN A 24 4.23 -5.08 1.95
N GLY A 25 4.99 -4.30 2.72
CA GLY A 25 4.97 -4.30 4.18
C GLY A 25 3.60 -3.88 4.74
N ASN A 26 3.03 -2.79 4.22
CA ASN A 26 1.71 -2.30 4.62
C ASN A 26 0.59 -3.32 4.31
N LEU A 27 0.61 -3.93 3.13
CA LEU A 27 -0.35 -4.97 2.74
C LEU A 27 -0.26 -6.20 3.65
N ARG A 28 0.96 -6.70 3.91
CA ARG A 28 1.16 -7.82 4.84
C ARG A 28 0.68 -7.50 6.26
N LEU A 29 0.94 -6.29 6.75
CA LEU A 29 0.45 -5.85 8.06
C LEU A 29 -1.08 -5.84 8.11
N LEU A 30 -1.73 -5.32 7.07
CA LEU A 30 -3.17 -5.27 6.98
C LEU A 30 -3.80 -6.67 6.97
N LEU A 31 -3.26 -7.58 6.17
CA LEU A 31 -3.72 -8.96 6.12
C LEU A 31 -3.52 -9.68 7.46
N ARG A 32 -2.38 -9.48 8.14
CA ARG A 32 -2.13 -10.05 9.48
C ARG A 32 -3.17 -9.57 10.51
N ARG A 33 -3.50 -8.28 10.51
CA ARG A 33 -4.54 -7.68 11.38
C ARG A 33 -5.96 -8.04 10.95
N GLY A 34 -6.12 -8.44 9.69
CA GLY A 34 -7.37 -8.80 9.03
C GLY A 34 -7.62 -10.32 8.97
N ARG A 35 -6.81 -11.15 9.62
CA ARG A 35 -7.02 -12.60 9.62
C ARG A 35 -8.35 -12.93 10.30
N GLY A 36 -9.14 -13.79 9.67
CA GLY A 36 -10.47 -14.18 10.15
C GLY A 36 -11.61 -13.25 9.71
N TYR A 37 -11.33 -12.14 9.00
CA TYR A 37 -12.40 -11.37 8.38
C TYR A 37 -13.00 -12.14 7.20
N GLN A 38 -14.26 -12.55 7.33
CA GLN A 38 -15.01 -13.13 6.21
C GLN A 38 -15.59 -12.06 5.27
N ASN A 39 -15.76 -10.82 5.77
CA ASN A 39 -16.25 -9.70 4.96
C ASN A 39 -15.10 -8.84 4.44
N LEU A 40 -14.72 -9.08 3.17
CA LEU A 40 -13.67 -8.32 2.48
C LEU A 40 -14.01 -6.83 2.39
N ARG A 41 -15.29 -6.47 2.20
CA ARG A 41 -15.72 -5.06 2.07
C ARG A 41 -15.39 -4.26 3.32
N TYR A 42 -15.58 -4.86 4.49
CA TYR A 42 -15.21 -4.22 5.75
C TYR A 42 -13.69 -4.10 5.93
N LEU A 43 -12.93 -5.12 5.50
CA LEU A 43 -11.47 -5.04 5.52
C LEU A 43 -10.94 -3.91 4.62
N LEU A 44 -11.53 -3.73 3.44
CA LEU A 44 -11.22 -2.62 2.53
C LEU A 44 -11.58 -1.26 3.13
N LEU A 45 -12.74 -1.13 3.77
CA LEU A 45 -13.12 0.10 4.48
C LEU A 45 -12.11 0.46 5.57
N LYS A 46 -11.64 -0.53 6.33
CA LYS A 46 -10.61 -0.36 7.35
C LYS A 46 -9.25 0.06 6.75
N ALA A 47 -8.90 -0.47 5.57
CA ALA A 47 -7.73 -0.07 4.80
C ALA A 47 -7.80 1.40 4.38
N GLN A 48 -8.95 1.80 3.81
CA GLN A 48 -9.20 3.16 3.34
C GLN A 48 -9.16 4.16 4.49
N ARG A 49 -9.75 3.83 5.64
CA ARG A 49 -9.65 4.66 6.85
C ARG A 49 -8.20 4.86 7.28
N LEU A 50 -7.40 3.80 7.31
CA LEU A 50 -5.97 3.89 7.66
C LEU A 50 -5.20 4.78 6.67
N ALA A 51 -5.52 4.70 5.38
CA ALA A 51 -4.91 5.55 4.36
C ALA A 51 -5.31 7.03 4.54
N ALA A 52 -6.61 7.31 4.70
CA ALA A 52 -7.15 8.65 4.90
C ALA A 52 -6.53 9.33 6.12
N THR A 53 -6.45 8.64 7.26
CA THR A 53 -5.83 9.18 8.47
C THR A 53 -4.33 9.45 8.25
N LYS A 54 -3.58 8.54 7.59
CA LYS A 54 -2.17 8.80 7.26
C LYS A 54 -2.00 10.02 6.34
N THR A 55 -2.87 10.21 5.37
CA THR A 55 -2.83 11.38 4.48
C THR A 55 -3.17 12.68 5.21
N GLU A 56 -4.16 12.66 6.10
CA GLU A 56 -4.53 13.80 6.95
C GLU A 56 -3.36 14.19 7.86
N PHE A 57 -2.67 13.23 8.49
CA PHE A 57 -1.48 13.50 9.29
C PHE A 57 -0.34 14.13 8.48
N VAL A 58 -0.10 13.69 7.24
CA VAL A 58 0.93 14.28 6.37
C VAL A 58 0.53 15.69 5.92
N ALA A 59 -0.76 15.92 5.63
CA ALA A 59 -1.26 17.24 5.25
C ALA A 59 -1.15 18.25 6.40
N LEU A 60 -1.58 17.87 7.62
CA LEU A 60 -1.42 18.70 8.82
C LEU A 60 0.04 19.06 9.09
N ARG A 61 0.95 18.09 8.94
CA ARG A 61 2.39 18.31 9.16
C ARG A 61 3.05 19.20 8.10
N LYS A 62 2.46 19.36 6.91
CA LYS A 62 2.93 20.31 5.89
C LYS A 62 2.37 21.72 6.08
N ALA A 63 1.26 21.85 6.81
CA ALA A 63 0.58 23.13 7.03
C ALA A 63 1.06 23.86 8.31
N ALA A 64 1.78 23.16 9.20
CA ALA A 64 2.46 23.71 10.37
C ALA A 64 3.91 24.09 10.03
#